data_AF-A0A6L9SE82-F1
#
_entry.id   AF-A0A6L9SE82-F1
#
_cell.length_a   1.000
_cell.length_b   1.000
_cell.length_c   1.000
_cell.angle_alpha   90.00
_cell.angle_beta   90.00
_cell.angle_gamma   90.00
#
_symmetry.space_group_name_H-M   'P 1'
#
loop_
_entity.id
_entity.type
_entity.pdbx_description
1 polymer ?
#
loop_
_entity_poly.entity_id
_entity_poly.type
_entity_poly.pdbx_seq_one_letter_code
_entity_poly.pdbx_strand_id
1 'polypeptide(L)'
;MSAFSDDELAYLHATDRPSRDRLARLATVGTDGTPHVTPVGWSYNAELDTIDIGGRDFATTKKFRDVQRTERAAAVIDDVLPPWRPRGIEIRGRAEAIDGPAPIIRIHPDRVRSWGLAQG
;
A
#
# COMPACT_ATOMS: atom_id res chain seq x y z
N MET A 1 13.18 1.16 14.68
CA MET A 1 13.62 0.26 13.61
C MET A 1 12.54 0.28 12.56
N SER A 2 12.89 0.44 11.28
CA SER A 2 11.90 0.42 10.19
C SER A 2 11.37 -0.99 9.99
N ALA A 3 10.12 -1.10 9.55
CA ALA A 3 9.46 -2.33 9.13
C ALA A 3 9.91 -2.82 7.75
N PHE A 4 10.61 -1.98 6.99
CA PHE A 4 11.13 -2.27 5.66
C PHE A 4 12.64 -2.50 5.69
N SER A 5 13.13 -3.36 4.80
CA SER A 5 14.56 -3.47 4.51
C SER A 5 15.06 -2.31 3.64
N ASP A 6 16.39 -2.15 3.53
CA ASP A 6 16.99 -1.13 2.66
C ASP A 6 16.59 -1.32 1.18
N ASP A 7 16.54 -2.55 0.69
CA ASP A 7 16.09 -2.86 -0.69
C ASP A 7 14.62 -2.53 -0.91
N GLU A 8 13.78 -2.76 0.11
CA GLU A 8 12.36 -2.44 0.08
C GLU A 8 12.13 -0.93 0.06
N LEU A 9 12.84 -0.19 0.92
CA LEU A 9 12.82 1.27 0.92
C LEU A 9 13.33 1.82 -0.41
N ALA A 10 14.44 1.30 -0.93
CA ALA A 10 14.96 1.68 -2.24
C ALA A 10 13.91 1.48 -3.34
N TYR A 11 13.13 0.39 -3.31
CA TYR A 11 12.06 0.14 -4.26
C TYR A 11 10.83 1.05 -4.10
N LEU A 12 10.45 1.39 -2.87
CA LEU A 12 9.36 2.33 -2.60
C LEU A 12 9.74 3.76 -3.02
N HIS A 13 11.04 4.09 -2.96
CA HIS A 13 11.60 5.36 -3.42
C HIS A 13 11.98 5.35 -4.91
N ALA A 14 12.16 4.17 -5.53
CA ALA A 14 12.71 4.03 -6.87
C ALA A 14 11.88 4.85 -7.89
N THR A 15 12.59 5.78 -8.53
CA THR A 15 12.07 6.81 -9.42
C THR A 15 12.10 6.41 -10.90
N ASP A 16 12.35 5.14 -11.22
CA ASP A 16 12.38 4.62 -12.60
C ASP A 16 11.01 4.72 -13.30
N ARG A 17 9.95 4.92 -12.51
CA ARG A 17 8.85 5.82 -12.85
C ARG A 17 8.58 6.75 -11.66
N PRO A 18 8.04 7.97 -11.86
CA PRO A 18 7.49 8.75 -10.75
C PRO A 18 6.53 7.86 -9.94
N SER A 19 6.57 7.92 -8.60
CA SER A 19 5.62 7.20 -7.73
C SER A 19 4.15 7.44 -8.11
N ARG A 20 3.88 8.57 -8.76
CA ARG A 20 2.59 8.96 -9.35
C ARG A 20 2.09 8.02 -10.45
N ASP A 21 2.97 7.25 -11.08
CA ASP A 21 2.65 6.35 -12.20
C ASP A 21 2.47 4.90 -11.75
N ARG A 22 2.66 4.58 -10.46
CA ARG A 22 2.54 3.23 -9.91
C ARG A 22 1.33 3.16 -8.97
N LEU A 23 0.40 2.27 -9.29
CA LEU A 23 -0.74 1.96 -8.43
C LEU A 23 -0.39 0.85 -7.46
N ALA A 24 -0.97 0.89 -6.26
CA ALA A 24 -1.02 -0.26 -5.38
C ALA A 24 -2.33 -1.03 -5.62
N ARG A 25 -2.32 -2.33 -5.32
CA ARG A 25 -3.52 -3.18 -5.23
C ARG A 25 -3.87 -3.31 -3.76
N LEU A 26 -4.87 -2.55 -3.31
CA LEU A 26 -5.33 -2.57 -1.94
C LEU A 26 -6.40 -3.63 -1.74
N ALA A 27 -6.22 -4.50 -0.76
CA ALA A 27 -7.21 -5.42 -0.23
C ALA A 27 -7.77 -4.91 1.11
N THR A 28 -9.09 -4.95 1.24
CA THR A 28 -9.87 -4.64 2.45
C THR A 28 -10.94 -5.72 2.66
N VAL A 29 -11.56 -5.77 3.84
CA VAL A 29 -12.51 -6.85 4.20
C VAL A 29 -13.92 -6.29 4.41
N GLY A 30 -14.88 -6.80 3.65
CA GLY A 30 -16.30 -6.47 3.75
C GLY A 30 -16.94 -6.88 5.08
N THR A 31 -18.16 -6.40 5.34
CA THR A 31 -18.92 -6.72 6.57
C THR A 31 -19.21 -8.21 6.73
N ASP A 32 -19.33 -8.89 5.60
CA ASP A 32 -19.59 -10.32 5.44
C ASP A 32 -18.30 -11.15 5.34
N GLY A 33 -17.14 -10.52 5.50
CA GLY A 33 -15.83 -11.16 5.29
C GLY A 33 -15.38 -11.22 3.83
N THR A 34 -16.17 -10.72 2.87
CA THR A 34 -15.81 -10.74 1.45
C THR A 34 -14.56 -9.88 1.20
N PRO A 35 -13.49 -10.42 0.60
CA PRO A 35 -12.33 -9.63 0.19
C PRO A 35 -12.69 -8.62 -0.90
N HIS A 36 -12.21 -7.39 -0.76
CA HIS A 36 -12.42 -6.33 -1.74
C HIS A 36 -11.06 -5.77 -2.18
N VAL A 37 -10.76 -5.89 -3.47
CA VAL A 37 -9.48 -5.45 -4.07
C VAL A 37 -9.70 -4.33 -5.05
N THR A 38 -8.95 -3.23 -4.91
CA THR A 38 -9.03 -2.07 -5.82
C THR A 38 -7.66 -1.45 -6.10
N PRO A 39 -7.43 -0.92 -7.32
CA PRO A 39 -6.25 -0.12 -7.58
C PRO A 39 -6.33 1.24 -6.88
N VAL A 40 -5.23 1.71 -6.30
CA VAL A 40 -5.17 2.97 -5.54
C VAL A 40 -3.84 3.71 -5.76
N GLY A 41 -3.88 5.03 -5.60
CA GLY A 41 -2.66 5.82 -5.42
C GLY A 41 -2.13 5.65 -4.01
N TRP A 42 -0.82 5.74 -3.84
CA TRP A 42 -0.16 5.53 -2.56
C TRP A 42 1.09 6.40 -2.43
N SER A 43 1.55 6.57 -1.20
CA SER A 43 2.84 7.17 -0.85
C SER A 43 3.43 6.49 0.38
N TYR A 44 4.75 6.35 0.41
CA TYR A 44 5.46 5.97 1.63
C TYR A 44 5.67 7.20 2.51
N ASN A 45 5.28 7.10 3.79
CA ASN A 45 5.47 8.13 4.80
C ASN A 45 6.67 7.74 5.67
N ALA A 46 7.82 8.37 5.42
CA ALA A 46 9.07 8.06 6.10
C ALA A 46 9.10 8.45 7.59
N GLU A 47 8.29 9.42 8.01
CA GLU A 47 8.22 9.85 9.42
C GLU A 47 7.52 8.79 10.28
N LEU A 48 6.49 8.16 9.72
CA LEU A 48 5.66 7.18 10.43
C LEU A 48 5.94 5.73 10.03
N ASP A 49 6.81 5.52 9.04
CA ASP A 49 7.12 4.21 8.48
C ASP A 49 5.87 3.48 7.96
N THR A 50 4.96 4.23 7.31
CA THR A 50 3.66 3.74 6.84
C THR A 50 3.44 3.87 5.34
N ILE A 51 2.45 3.14 4.83
CA ILE A 51 1.91 3.37 3.49
C ILE A 51 0.61 4.14 3.61
N ASP A 52 0.59 5.34 3.05
CA ASP A 52 -0.59 6.21 3.00
C ASP A 52 -1.27 6.06 1.63
N ILE A 53 -2.56 5.79 1.64
CA ILE A 53 -3.38 5.53 0.46
C ILE A 53 -4.42 6.64 0.34
N GLY A 54 -4.48 7.27 -0.83
CA GLY A 54 -5.41 8.36 -1.12
C GLY A 54 -6.12 8.20 -2.46
N GLY A 55 -6.99 9.16 -2.76
CA GLY A 55 -7.72 9.21 -4.03
C GLY A 55 -8.86 10.22 -4.01
N ARG A 56 -9.69 10.19 -5.06
CA ARG A 56 -10.88 11.04 -5.18
C ARG A 56 -12.02 10.52 -4.31
N ASP A 57 -12.76 11.44 -3.68
CA ASP A 57 -13.94 11.19 -2.84
C ASP A 57 -13.71 10.11 -1.77
N PHE A 58 -12.49 10.04 -1.24
CA PHE A 58 -11.93 8.83 -0.62
C PHE A 58 -12.69 8.35 0.62
N ALA A 59 -13.11 9.28 1.49
CA ALA A 59 -13.89 9.01 2.70
C ALA A 59 -15.23 8.30 2.40
N THR A 60 -15.81 8.52 1.22
CA THR A 60 -17.08 7.90 0.81
C THR A 60 -16.91 6.53 0.16
N THR A 61 -15.68 6.02 0.05
CA THR A 61 -15.42 4.77 -0.68
C THR A 61 -15.63 3.54 0.20
N LYS A 62 -15.96 2.40 -0.43
CA LYS A 62 -16.14 1.11 0.26
C LYS A 62 -14.91 0.70 1.07
N LYS A 63 -13.72 0.79 0.48
CA LYS A 63 -12.43 0.48 1.15
C LYS A 63 -12.20 1.32 2.41
N PHE A 64 -12.62 2.58 2.43
CA PHE A 64 -12.49 3.45 3.60
C PHE A 64 -13.39 2.99 4.74
N ARG A 65 -14.67 2.71 4.44
CA ARG A 65 -15.61 2.12 5.42
C ARG A 65 -15.19 0.72 5.90
N ASP A 66 -14.60 -0.08 5.02
CA ASP A 66 -14.09 -1.40 5.38
C ASP A 66 -12.93 -1.30 6.38
N VAL A 67 -12.00 -0.35 6.18
CA VAL A 67 -10.91 -0.09 7.13
C VAL A 67 -11.42 0.51 8.43
N GLN A 68 -12.35 1.46 8.40
CA GLN A 68 -12.96 2.02 9.63
C GLN A 68 -13.52 0.94 10.57
N ARG A 69 -14.05 -0.14 10.01
CA ARG A 69 -14.65 -1.23 10.79
C ARG A 69 -13.64 -2.29 11.20
N THR A 70 -12.73 -2.65 10.31
CA THR A 70 -11.90 -3.86 10.47
C THR A 70 -10.48 -3.55 10.94
N GLU A 71 -10.06 -2.29 10.82
CA GLU A 71 -8.71 -1.81 11.14
C GLU A 71 -7.61 -2.62 10.43
N ARG A 72 -7.93 -3.19 9.27
CA ARG A 72 -7.05 -4.11 8.54
C ARG A 72 -7.03 -3.77 7.05
N ALA A 73 -5.83 -3.78 6.50
CA ALA A 73 -5.63 -3.70 5.06
C ALA A 73 -4.35 -4.44 4.64
N ALA A 74 -4.30 -4.79 3.36
CA ALA A 74 -3.09 -5.27 2.71
C ALA A 74 -2.90 -4.55 1.38
N ALA A 75 -1.68 -4.26 0.99
CA ALA A 75 -1.37 -3.63 -0.28
C ALA A 75 -0.24 -4.37 -0.99
N VAL A 76 -0.37 -4.54 -2.30
CA VAL A 76 0.73 -4.94 -3.17
C VAL A 76 1.13 -3.76 -4.05
N ILE A 77 2.42 -3.47 -4.09
CA ILE A 77 3.02 -2.49 -5.00
C ILE A 77 4.01 -3.27 -5.86
N ASP A 78 3.77 -3.32 -7.16
CA ASP A 78 4.53 -4.15 -8.09
C ASP A 78 4.70 -3.50 -9.46
N ASP A 79 5.66 -4.00 -10.21
CA ASP A 79 5.90 -3.69 -11.60
C ASP A 79 6.60 -4.89 -12.29
N VAL A 80 6.67 -4.83 -13.62
CA VAL A 80 7.36 -5.84 -14.44
C VAL A 80 8.37 -5.12 -15.32
N LEU A 81 9.66 -5.41 -15.10
CA LEU A 81 10.73 -4.92 -15.96
C LEU A 81 10.85 -5.81 -17.22
N PRO A 82 11.26 -5.27 -18.39
CA PRO A 82 11.58 -6.09 -19.56
C PRO A 82 12.85 -6.95 -19.31
N PRO A 83 12.97 -8.14 -19.92
CA PRO A 83 12.03 -8.80 -20.83
C PRO A 83 10.86 -9.55 -20.14
N TRP A 84 10.89 -9.78 -18.84
CA TRP A 84 9.78 -10.19 -17.96
C TRP A 84 10.38 -10.49 -16.59
N ARG A 85 10.56 -9.46 -15.77
CA ARG A 85 11.15 -9.57 -14.43
C ARG A 85 10.19 -8.91 -13.44
N PRO A 86 9.15 -9.63 -12.98
CA PRO A 86 8.23 -9.13 -11.96
C PRO A 86 8.96 -8.91 -10.65
N ARG A 87 8.68 -7.79 -10.00
CA ARG A 87 9.16 -7.47 -8.67
C ARG A 87 8.10 -6.70 -7.91
N GLY A 88 8.19 -6.70 -6.59
CA GLY A 88 7.19 -6.02 -5.78
C GLY A 88 7.33 -6.24 -4.29
N ILE A 89 6.45 -5.56 -3.57
CA ILE A 89 6.31 -5.63 -2.12
C ILE A 89 4.84 -5.86 -1.78
N GLU A 90 4.59 -6.82 -0.91
CA GLU A 90 3.35 -6.99 -0.17
C GLU A 90 3.52 -6.39 1.24
N ILE A 91 2.63 -5.49 1.60
CA ILE A 91 2.48 -4.92 2.94
C ILE A 91 1.17 -5.40 3.54
N ARG A 92 1.20 -5.93 4.75
CA ARG A 92 0.02 -6.30 5.55
C ARG A 92 0.12 -5.67 6.93
N GLY A 93 -0.98 -5.15 7.43
CA GLY A 93 -1.05 -4.82 8.84
C GLY A 93 -2.30 -4.07 9.26
N ARG A 94 -2.22 -3.51 10.47
CA ARG A 94 -3.23 -2.60 11.00
C ARG A 94 -3.38 -1.39 10.09
N ALA A 95 -4.60 -0.94 9.92
CA ALA A 95 -4.91 0.21 9.07
C ALA A 95 -5.88 1.16 9.73
N GLU A 96 -5.66 2.45 9.52
CA GLU A 96 -6.47 3.53 10.04
C GLU A 96 -7.10 4.30 8.87
N ALA A 97 -8.40 4.54 8.94
CA ALA A 97 -9.09 5.42 8.00
C ALA A 97 -9.13 6.82 8.61
N ILE A 98 -8.20 7.67 8.18
CA ILE A 98 -8.05 9.03 8.69
C ILE A 98 -8.94 9.93 7.85
N ASP A 99 -9.98 10.47 8.47
CA ASP A 99 -10.87 11.46 7.86
C ASP A 99 -10.29 12.88 7.98
N GLY A 100 -10.82 13.83 7.22
CA GLY A 100 -10.41 15.23 7.25
C GLY A 100 -10.32 15.86 5.86
N PRO A 101 -9.62 17.00 5.71
CA PRO A 101 -9.53 17.71 4.44
C PRO A 101 -8.89 16.89 3.30
N ALA A 102 -8.03 15.94 3.65
CA ALA A 102 -7.40 15.00 2.73
C ALA A 102 -7.52 13.57 3.31
N PRO A 103 -8.66 12.88 3.10
CA PRO A 103 -8.88 11.57 3.70
C PRO A 103 -7.93 10.52 3.14
N ILE A 104 -7.37 9.70 4.01
CA ILE A 104 -6.44 8.62 3.66
C ILE A 104 -6.76 7.33 4.41
N ILE A 105 -6.30 6.20 3.86
CA ILE A 105 -6.09 4.97 4.62
C ILE A 105 -4.59 4.90 4.89
N ARG A 106 -4.20 4.81 6.16
CA ARG A 106 -2.81 4.59 6.57
C ARG A 106 -2.64 3.13 6.97
N ILE A 107 -1.67 2.44 6.39
CA ILE A 107 -1.31 1.07 6.75
C ILE A 107 -0.03 1.10 7.58
N HIS A 108 -0.12 0.60 8.81
CA HIS A 108 1.00 0.32 9.68
C HIS A 108 1.49 -1.11 9.39
N PRO A 109 2.70 -1.29 8.82
CA PRO A 109 3.17 -2.62 8.44
C PRO A 109 3.39 -3.51 9.67
N ASP A 110 2.66 -4.63 9.73
CA ASP A 110 2.95 -5.73 10.66
C ASP A 110 3.77 -6.83 9.97
N ARG A 111 3.63 -6.94 8.65
CA ARG A 111 4.35 -7.90 7.80
C ARG A 111 4.67 -7.28 6.45
N VAL A 112 5.94 -7.33 6.08
CA VAL A 112 6.42 -6.97 4.74
C VAL A 112 7.03 -8.21 4.08
N ARG A 113 6.72 -8.41 2.81
CA ARG A 113 7.31 -9.46 1.97
C ARG A 113 7.64 -8.87 0.60
N SER A 114 8.86 -9.08 0.14
CA SER A 114 9.30 -8.63 -1.18
C SER A 114 9.72 -9.80 -2.07
N TRP A 115 9.69 -9.57 -3.38
CA TRP A 115 10.23 -10.48 -4.39
C TRP A 115 10.87 -9.68 -5.52
N GLY A 116 11.95 -10.22 -6.10
CA GLY A 116 12.62 -9.59 -7.25
C GLY A 116 13.29 -8.23 -6.96
N LEU A 117 13.45 -7.85 -5.68
CA LEU A 117 14.12 -6.61 -5.26
C LEU A 117 15.62 -6.78 -4.98
N ALA A 118 16.03 -7.97 -4.55
CA ALA A 118 17.44 -8.28 -4.43
C ALA A 118 18.08 -8.25 -5.82
N GLN A 119 19.11 -7.42 -5.98
CA GLN A 119 20.16 -7.76 -6.92
C GLN A 119 20.85 -9.02 -6.38
N GLY A 120 21.15 -9.96 -7.27
CA GLY A 120 22.12 -11.00 -6.93
C GLY A 120 23.47 -10.38 -6.54
#